data_AF-A0A968U0T2-F1
#
_entry.id   AF-A0A968U0T2-F1
#
_cell.length_a   1.000
_cell.length_b   1.000
_cell.length_c   1.000
_cell.angle_alpha   90.00
_cell.angle_beta   90.00
_cell.angle_gamma   90.00
#
_symmetry.space_group_name_H-M   'P 1'
#
loop_
_entity.id
_entity.type
_entity.pdbx_description
1 polymer ?
#
loop_
_entity_poly.entity_id
_entity_poly.type
_entity_poly.pdbx_seq_one_letter_code
_entity_poly.pdbx_strand_id
1 'polypeptide(L)'
;MQGQSVTLINVHPPAPIGNTAIRLPFIGMHLPSFYADGRNQQLEHLLAWLRTTNDRLIVAGDFNTADREHWYQQFDSLLRDAYAEGHGGLGHTFPNSQRWWLPRVRIDYIWTSDDML
;
A
#
# COMPACT_ATOMS: atom_id res chain seq x y z
N MET A 1 -27.58 -17.61 -14.08
CA MET A 1 -26.18 -17.17 -13.88
C MET A 1 -25.61 -18.00 -12.74
N GLN A 2 -24.53 -18.74 -12.96
CA GLN A 2 -23.82 -19.40 -11.84
C GLN A 2 -23.00 -18.31 -11.15
N GLY A 3 -23.19 -18.15 -9.84
CA GLY A 3 -22.40 -17.19 -9.06
C GLY A 3 -20.98 -17.73 -8.86
N GLN A 4 -19.98 -16.85 -8.94
CA GLN A 4 -18.60 -17.17 -8.62
C GLN A 4 -18.24 -16.52 -7.28
N SER A 5 -17.63 -17.28 -6.37
CA SER A 5 -17.18 -16.76 -5.09
C SER A 5 -15.93 -15.90 -5.27
N VAL A 6 -15.84 -14.82 -4.49
CA VAL A 6 -14.71 -13.89 -4.46
C VAL A 6 -14.34 -13.61 -3.01
N THR A 7 -13.05 -13.69 -2.69
CA THR A 7 -12.51 -13.33 -1.37
C THR A 7 -12.12 -11.86 -1.36
N LEU A 8 -12.71 -11.06 -0.47
CA LEU A 8 -12.35 -9.65 -0.25
C LEU A 8 -11.56 -9.49 1.04
N ILE A 9 -10.42 -8.83 0.96
CA ILE A 9 -9.55 -8.55 2.09
C ILE A 9 -9.35 -7.04 2.19
N ASN A 10 -9.72 -6.48 3.33
CA ASN A 10 -9.44 -5.08 3.65
C ASN A 10 -8.21 -5.00 4.56
N VAL A 11 -7.21 -4.19 4.19
CA VAL A 11 -5.95 -4.06 4.92
C VAL A 11 -5.70 -2.62 5.36
N HIS A 12 -5.05 -2.47 6.52
CA HIS A 12 -4.56 -1.17 6.99
C HIS A 12 -3.37 -1.37 7.94
N PRO A 13 -2.19 -1.79 7.45
CA PRO A 13 -1.00 -1.89 8.27
C PRO A 13 -0.56 -0.53 8.83
N PRO A 14 0.18 -0.50 9.95
CA PRO A 14 0.64 0.73 10.56
C PRO A 14 1.39 1.64 9.59
N ALA A 15 1.22 2.95 9.73
CA ALA A 15 2.05 3.93 9.04
C ALA A 15 3.53 3.72 9.39
N PRO A 16 4.48 3.94 8.46
CA PRO A 16 5.92 3.76 8.69
C PRO A 16 6.52 4.92 9.48
N ILE A 17 5.89 5.30 10.59
CA ILE A 17 6.22 6.48 11.39
C ILE A 17 6.82 6.01 12.72
N GLY A 18 8.05 6.42 12.99
CA GLY A 18 8.73 6.23 14.24
C GLY A 18 8.48 7.35 15.24
N ASN A 19 8.73 7.05 16.52
CA ASN A 19 8.51 7.98 17.63
C ASN A 19 9.63 9.03 17.80
N THR A 20 10.68 8.98 16.97
CA THR A 20 11.82 9.89 17.04
C THR A 20 11.68 10.96 15.98
N ALA A 21 11.78 12.25 16.32
CA ALA A 21 11.78 13.31 15.33
C ALA A 21 13.19 13.55 14.77
N ILE A 22 13.36 13.48 13.45
CA ILE A 22 14.53 13.97 12.73
C ILE A 22 14.40 15.49 12.59
N ARG A 23 15.37 16.23 13.14
CA ARG A 23 15.44 17.69 12.99
C ARG A 23 16.14 18.03 11.68
N LEU A 24 15.51 18.85 10.83
CA LEU A 24 16.12 19.41 9.63
C LEU A 24 16.69 20.82 9.96
N PRO A 25 18.01 20.93 10.23
CA PRO A 25 18.58 22.10 10.92
C PRO A 25 18.45 23.42 10.14
N PHE A 26 18.37 23.36 8.81
CA PHE A 26 18.34 24.54 7.95
C PHE A 26 16.93 25.13 7.72
N ILE A 27 15.88 24.42 8.13
CA ILE A 27 14.47 24.81 7.89
C ILE A 27 13.60 24.74 9.16
N GLY A 28 14.19 24.47 10.32
CA GLY A 28 13.48 24.47 11.60
C GLY A 28 12.37 23.41 11.73
N MET A 29 12.36 22.41 10.84
CA MET A 29 11.30 21.42 10.73
C MET A 29 11.67 20.12 11.47
N HIS A 30 10.70 19.52 12.14
CA HIS A 30 10.79 18.21 12.76
C HIS A 30 9.95 17.22 11.95
N LEU A 31 10.61 16.23 11.34
CA LEU A 31 9.93 15.12 10.66
C LEU A 31 9.94 13.89 11.55
N PRO A 32 8.85 13.12 11.63
CA PRO A 32 8.92 11.81 12.24
C PRO A 32 9.96 10.94 11.53
N SER A 33 10.69 10.11 12.28
CA SER A 33 11.60 9.13 11.69
C SER A 33 10.81 8.09 10.91
N PHE A 34 11.44 7.49 9.91
CA PHE A 34 10.85 6.35 9.21
C PHE A 34 11.08 5.10 10.05
N TYR A 35 10.01 4.42 10.47
CA TYR A 35 10.06 3.17 11.22
C TYR A 35 8.97 2.23 10.71
N ALA A 36 9.37 1.18 9.99
CA ALA A 36 8.44 0.36 9.22
C ALA A 36 8.30 -1.08 9.73
N ASP A 37 8.95 -1.47 10.83
CA ASP A 37 9.01 -2.88 11.26
C ASP A 37 7.62 -3.50 11.44
N GLY A 38 6.72 -2.80 12.15
CA GLY A 38 5.35 -3.27 12.37
C GLY A 38 4.53 -3.36 11.08
N ARG A 39 4.73 -2.43 10.15
CA ARG A 39 4.12 -2.46 8.81
C ARG A 39 4.65 -3.65 8.02
N ASN A 40 5.98 -3.80 7.97
CA ASN A 40 6.69 -4.82 7.22
C ASN A 40 6.29 -6.23 7.69
N GLN A 41 6.18 -6.46 9.00
CA GLN A 41 5.73 -7.75 9.53
C GLN A 41 4.31 -8.10 9.08
N GLN A 42 3.38 -7.14 9.08
CA GLN A 42 2.01 -7.39 8.61
C GLN A 42 1.95 -7.63 7.10
N LEU A 43 2.72 -6.88 6.32
CA LEU A 43 2.82 -7.07 4.87
C LEU A 43 3.46 -8.41 4.52
N GLU A 44 4.48 -8.84 5.26
CA GLU A 44 5.10 -10.15 5.10
C GLU A 44 4.11 -11.29 5.34
N HIS A 45 3.34 -11.21 6.43
CA HIS A 45 2.31 -12.22 6.73
C HIS A 45 1.22 -12.28 5.66
N LEU A 46 0.76 -11.12 5.17
CA LEU A 46 -0.21 -11.05 4.07
C LEU A 46 0.35 -11.67 2.79
N LEU A 47 1.59 -11.32 2.42
CA LEU A 47 2.24 -11.83 1.21
C LEU A 47 2.47 -13.34 1.30
N ALA A 48 2.85 -13.86 2.47
CA ALA A 48 3.00 -15.29 2.70
C ALA A 48 1.67 -16.04 2.50
N TRP A 49 0.55 -15.49 3.02
CA TRP A 49 -0.76 -16.07 2.78
C TRP A 49 -1.16 -16.01 1.30
N LEU A 50 -0.96 -14.86 0.63
CA LEU A 50 -1.27 -14.68 -0.80
C LEU A 50 -0.53 -15.68 -1.69
N ARG A 51 0.70 -16.08 -1.35
CA ARG A 51 1.46 -17.11 -2.09
C ARG A 51 0.91 -18.52 -1.98
N THR A 52 -0.01 -18.76 -1.03
CA THR A 52 -0.54 -20.10 -0.73
C THR A 52 -2.01 -20.26 -1.07
N THR A 53 -2.74 -19.16 -1.22
CA THR A 53 -4.15 -19.18 -1.60
C THR A 53 -4.30 -19.40 -3.12
N ASN A 54 -5.39 -20.05 -3.51
CA ASN A 54 -5.83 -20.16 -4.91
C ASN A 54 -7.18 -19.45 -5.12
N ASP A 55 -7.60 -18.64 -4.16
CA ASP A 55 -8.86 -17.91 -4.22
C ASP A 55 -8.80 -16.81 -5.28
N ARG A 56 -9.93 -16.64 -5.96
CA ARG A 56 -10.20 -15.44 -6.74
C ARG A 56 -10.42 -14.28 -5.77
N LEU A 57 -9.53 -13.29 -5.76
CA LEU A 57 -9.44 -12.36 -4.64
C LEU A 57 -9.31 -10.89 -5.04
N ILE A 58 -9.74 -10.03 -4.10
CA ILE A 58 -9.53 -8.59 -4.09
C ILE A 58 -8.86 -8.24 -2.76
N VAL A 59 -7.69 -7.59 -2.81
CA VAL A 59 -7.04 -7.02 -1.62
C VAL A 59 -7.07 -5.51 -1.75
N ALA A 60 -7.72 -4.83 -0.82
CA ALA A 60 -7.91 -3.39 -0.89
C ALA A 60 -7.62 -2.71 0.45
N GLY A 61 -7.20 -1.45 0.40
CA GLY A 61 -7.06 -0.61 1.58
C GLY A 61 -5.82 0.29 1.56
N ASP A 62 -5.51 0.86 2.72
CA ASP A 62 -4.34 1.73 2.94
C ASP A 62 -3.14 0.86 3.35
N PHE A 63 -2.22 0.59 2.42
CA PHE A 63 -1.03 -0.22 2.69
C PHE A 63 0.08 0.57 3.39
N ASN A 64 -0.10 1.88 3.57
CA ASN A 64 0.91 2.79 4.09
C ASN A 64 2.27 2.63 3.38
N THR A 65 2.25 2.25 2.11
CA THR A 65 3.41 1.87 1.29
C THR A 65 3.35 2.62 -0.03
N ALA A 66 4.39 3.38 -0.37
CA ALA A 66 4.44 4.10 -1.64
C ALA A 66 4.66 3.17 -2.85
N ASP A 67 4.23 3.63 -4.03
CA ASP A 67 4.30 2.94 -5.32
C ASP A 67 5.73 2.66 -5.83
N ARG A 68 6.75 3.20 -5.15
CA ARG A 68 8.17 2.96 -5.41
C ARG A 68 8.88 2.18 -4.29
N GLU A 69 8.15 1.73 -3.27
CA GLU A 69 8.72 0.92 -2.19
C GLU A 69 8.80 -0.56 -2.56
N HIS A 70 9.72 -1.29 -1.90
CA HIS A 70 9.92 -2.72 -2.11
C HIS A 70 8.62 -3.54 -1.98
N TRP A 71 7.79 -3.22 -0.98
CA TRP A 71 6.56 -3.96 -0.74
C TRP A 71 5.54 -3.82 -1.87
N TYR A 72 5.43 -2.65 -2.50
CA TYR A 72 4.59 -2.49 -3.69
C TYR A 72 5.02 -3.50 -4.78
N GLN A 73 6.33 -3.59 -5.05
CA GLN A 73 6.86 -4.53 -6.05
C GLN A 73 6.59 -6.00 -5.68
N GLN A 74 6.58 -6.33 -4.39
CA GLN A 74 6.21 -7.68 -3.95
C GLN A 74 4.74 -8.01 -4.25
N PHE A 75 3.82 -7.08 -4.00
CA PHE A 75 2.39 -7.28 -4.35
C PHE A 75 2.19 -7.31 -5.87
N ASP A 76 2.80 -6.38 -6.60
CA ASP A 76 2.72 -6.27 -8.07
C ASP A 76 3.30 -7.51 -8.80
N SER A 77 4.20 -8.24 -8.15
CA SER A 77 4.72 -9.51 -8.67
C SER A 77 3.73 -10.69 -8.57
N LEU A 78 2.67 -10.55 -7.77
CA LEU A 78 1.70 -11.62 -7.49
C LEU A 78 0.26 -11.26 -7.88
N LEU A 79 -0.07 -9.96 -7.91
CA LEU A 79 -1.41 -9.43 -8.10
C LEU A 79 -1.39 -8.30 -9.13
N ARG A 80 -2.55 -8.00 -9.71
CA ARG A 80 -2.75 -6.87 -10.61
C ARG A 80 -3.19 -5.63 -9.86
N ASP A 81 -2.52 -4.52 -10.11
CA ASP A 81 -2.93 -3.21 -9.62
C ASP A 81 -4.04 -2.64 -10.49
N ALA A 82 -5.28 -2.63 -9.97
CA ALA A 82 -6.44 -2.17 -10.72
C ALA A 82 -6.35 -0.69 -11.16
N TYR A 83 -5.63 0.14 -10.41
CA TYR A 83 -5.43 1.53 -10.81
C TYR A 83 -4.42 1.63 -11.96
N ALA A 84 -3.31 0.90 -11.89
CA ALA A 84 -2.29 0.91 -12.93
C ALA A 84 -2.83 0.37 -14.27
N GLU A 85 -3.78 -0.57 -14.24
CA GLU A 85 -4.41 -1.09 -15.45
C GLU A 85 -5.52 -0.19 -16.02
N GLY A 86 -6.30 0.46 -15.15
CA GLY A 86 -7.48 1.23 -15.56
C GLY A 86 -7.28 2.73 -15.77
N HIS A 87 -6.17 3.31 -15.28
CA HIS A 87 -6.02 4.77 -15.19
C HIS A 87 -4.60 5.25 -15.57
N GLY A 88 -4.52 6.43 -16.20
CA GLY A 88 -3.25 7.05 -16.62
C GLY A 88 -2.82 8.28 -15.80
N GLY A 89 -3.46 8.55 -14.66
CA GLY A 89 -3.17 9.71 -13.81
C GLY A 89 -2.05 9.47 -12.79
N LEU A 90 -1.72 10.49 -12.00
CA LEU A 90 -0.70 10.39 -10.95
C LEU A 90 -1.12 9.53 -9.74
N GLY A 91 -2.42 9.30 -9.54
CA GLY A 91 -2.93 8.31 -8.57
C GLY A 91 -2.67 8.58 -7.09
N HIS A 92 -2.21 9.77 -6.72
CA HIS A 92 -1.87 10.06 -5.32
C HIS A 92 -3.10 9.98 -4.41
N THR A 93 -2.94 9.28 -3.29
CA THR A 93 -3.97 9.16 -2.25
C THR A 93 -3.52 9.79 -0.93
N PHE A 94 -2.22 10.10 -0.81
CA PHE A 94 -1.62 10.79 0.32
C PHE A 94 -0.62 11.87 -0.15
N PRO A 95 -0.44 12.97 0.60
CA PRO A 95 -1.24 13.43 1.73
C PRO A 95 -2.56 14.06 1.30
N ASN A 96 -3.48 14.23 2.26
CA ASN A 96 -4.61 15.14 2.08
C ASN A 96 -4.15 16.61 1.98
N SER A 97 -5.07 17.52 1.63
CA SER A 97 -4.78 18.94 1.39
C SER A 97 -4.12 19.67 2.57
N GLN A 98 -4.26 19.17 3.80
CA GLN A 98 -3.70 19.81 5.00
C GLN A 98 -2.20 19.56 5.17
N ARG A 99 -1.62 18.57 4.49
CA ARG A 99 -0.18 18.26 4.55
C ARG A 99 0.51 18.41 3.19
N TRP A 100 0.13 19.44 2.43
CA TRP A 100 0.62 19.71 1.07
C TRP A 100 2.16 19.79 0.92
N TRP A 101 2.88 20.01 2.03
CA TRP A 101 4.34 20.07 2.07
C TRP A 101 5.02 18.69 2.09
N LEU A 102 4.27 17.60 2.29
CA LEU A 102 4.77 16.24 2.14
C LEU A 102 4.75 15.79 0.67
N PRO A 103 5.67 14.90 0.26
CA PRO A 103 5.62 14.28 -1.06
C PRO A 103 4.27 13.60 -1.31
N ARG A 104 3.68 13.86 -2.48
CA ARG A 104 2.47 13.17 -2.90
C ARG A 104 2.82 11.76 -3.36
N VAL A 105 2.15 10.78 -2.79
CA VAL A 105 2.35 9.35 -3.03
C VAL A 105 1.00 8.65 -3.07
N ARG A 106 0.97 7.47 -3.68
CA ARG A 106 -0.15 6.54 -3.55
C ARG A 106 0.17 5.55 -2.45
N ILE A 107 -0.75 5.36 -1.51
CA ILE A 107 -0.63 4.37 -0.44
C ILE A 107 -1.87 3.47 -0.33
N ASP A 108 -2.97 3.86 -0.98
CA ASP A 108 -4.17 3.06 -1.08
C ASP A 108 -4.19 2.32 -2.41
N TYR A 109 -4.48 1.03 -2.35
CA TYR A 109 -4.46 0.14 -3.51
C TYR A 109 -5.69 -0.75 -3.55
N ILE A 110 -6.04 -1.17 -4.77
CA ILE A 110 -6.95 -2.29 -5.02
C ILE A 110 -6.16 -3.25 -5.90
N TRP A 111 -5.87 -4.42 -5.35
CA TRP A 111 -5.18 -5.51 -6.01
C TRP A 111 -6.17 -6.62 -6.35
N THR A 112 -5.99 -7.27 -7.50
CA THR A 112 -6.81 -8.42 -7.91
C THR A 112 -5.94 -9.61 -8.29
N SER A 113 -6.45 -10.82 -8.12
CA SER A 113 -5.83 -12.01 -8.73
C SER A 113 -5.87 -11.93 -10.26
N ASP A 114 -4.96 -12.64 -10.93
CA ASP A 114 -4.84 -12.63 -12.40
C ASP A 114 -6.11 -13.05 -13.13
N ASP A 115 -6.95 -13.88 -12.52
CA ASP A 115 -8.16 -14.40 -13.15
C ASP A 115 -9.34 -13.40 -13.12
N MET A 116 -9.16 -12.23 -12.50
CA MET A 116 -10.19 -11.19 -12.32
C MET A 116 -10.32 -10.17 -13.46
N LEU A 117 -9.29 -10.00 -14.28
CA LEU A 117 -9.21 -8.97 -15.33
C LEU A 117 -9.07 -9.59 -16.73
#